data_AF-A0A9E3BL68-F1
#
_entry.id   AF-A0A9E3BL68-F1
#
_cell.length_a   1.000
_cell.length_b   1.000
_cell.length_c   1.000
_cell.angle_alpha   90.00
_cell.angle_beta   90.00
_cell.angle_gamma   90.00
#
_symmetry.space_group_name_H-M   'P 1'
#
loop_
_entity.id
_entity.type
_entity.pdbx_description
1 polymer ?
#
loop_
_entity_poly.entity_id
_entity_poly.type
_entity_poly.pdbx_seq_one_letter_code
_entity_poly.pdbx_strand_id
1 'polypeptide(L)'
;MISAFDEGALRHWIADYLVTNVGCSPYDIDFDASMSDLGLGSRDAIVLSGELSELLGRRVSPVEFWQHPSIGDLARFLSGAESDVEPVLAPDRGSID
;
A
#
# COMPACT_ATOMS: atom_id res chain seq x y z
N MET A 1 -4.25 -22.90 2.49
CA MET A 1 -5.46 -22.16 2.86
C MET A 1 -5.00 -20.84 3.44
N ILE A 2 -4.73 -19.86 2.58
CA ILE A 2 -4.31 -18.51 2.98
C ILE A 2 -5.58 -17.79 3.40
N SER A 3 -5.85 -17.83 4.71
CA SER A 3 -6.93 -17.05 5.31
C SER A 3 -6.74 -15.59 4.91
N ALA A 4 -7.83 -14.95 4.47
CA ALA A 4 -7.85 -13.54 4.11
C ALA A 4 -7.04 -12.73 5.14
N PHE A 5 -6.07 -11.96 4.67
CA PHE A 5 -5.34 -11.07 5.57
C PHE A 5 -6.35 -10.08 6.16
N ASP A 6 -6.58 -10.22 7.47
CA ASP A 6 -7.40 -9.29 8.23
C ASP A 6 -6.70 -7.93 8.30
N GLU A 7 -7.48 -6.85 8.45
CA GLU A 7 -6.98 -5.47 8.50
C GLU A 7 -5.84 -5.32 9.53
N GLY A 8 -6.00 -5.93 10.72
CA GLY A 8 -4.99 -5.92 11.78
C GLY A 8 -3.69 -6.65 11.40
N ALA A 9 -3.78 -7.77 10.69
CA ALA A 9 -2.60 -8.51 10.22
C ALA A 9 -1.84 -7.71 9.17
N LEU A 10 -2.57 -7.02 8.28
CA LEU A 10 -1.97 -6.18 7.25
C LEU A 10 -1.25 -4.97 7.85
N ARG A 11 -1.87 -4.30 8.83
CA ARG A 11 -1.24 -3.19 9.57
C ARG A 11 0.08 -3.62 10.19
N HIS A 12 0.11 -4.76 10.86
CA HIS A 12 1.31 -5.27 11.50
C HIS A 12 2.39 -5.63 10.48
N TRP A 13 2.00 -6.23 9.35
CA TRP A 13 2.94 -6.57 8.28
C TRP A 13 3.55 -5.32 7.62
N ILE A 14 2.74 -4.30 7.33
CA ILE A 14 3.24 -3.03 6.77
C ILE A 14 4.19 -2.36 7.77
N ALA A 15 3.84 -2.33 9.06
CA ALA A 15 4.71 -1.79 10.10
C ALA A 15 6.06 -2.53 10.15
N ASP A 16 6.05 -3.86 10.16
CA ASP A 16 7.28 -4.68 10.16
C ASP A 16 8.14 -4.42 8.92
N TYR A 17 7.51 -4.28 7.75
CA TYR A 17 8.20 -3.90 6.51
C TYR A 17 8.87 -2.52 6.62
N LEU A 18 8.19 -1.53 7.19
CA LEU A 18 8.76 -0.20 7.41
C LEU A 18 9.96 -0.24 8.36
N VAL A 19 9.89 -1.04 9.42
CA VAL A 19 11.02 -1.21 10.34
C VAL A 19 12.21 -1.86 9.65
N THR A 20 11.95 -2.96 8.92
CA THR A 20 13.01 -3.79 8.34
C THR A 20 13.64 -3.14 7.09
N ASN A 21 12.82 -2.53 6.24
CA ASN A 21 13.23 -2.09 4.91
C ASN A 21 13.42 -0.57 4.81
N VAL A 22 12.62 0.22 5.53
CA VAL A 22 12.73 1.70 5.56
C VAL A 22 13.63 2.16 6.72
N GLY A 23 13.82 1.32 7.74
CA GLY A 23 14.61 1.66 8.92
C GLY A 23 13.84 2.52 9.94
N CYS A 24 12.51 2.47 9.88
CA CYS A 24 11.65 3.17 10.83
C CYS A 24 11.75 2.50 12.22
N SER A 25 11.63 3.27 13.30
CA SER A 25 11.65 2.68 14.64
C SER A 25 10.29 2.07 14.94
N PRO A 26 10.19 0.81 15.44
CA PRO A 26 8.89 0.20 15.77
C PRO A 26 8.13 0.95 16.87
N TYR A 27 8.83 1.77 17.67
CA TYR A 27 8.23 2.62 18.70
C TYR A 27 7.70 3.96 18.15
N ASP A 28 8.12 4.33 16.94
CA ASP A 28 7.75 5.57 16.25
C ASP A 28 6.72 5.31 15.14
N ILE A 29 6.44 4.03 14.84
CA ILE A 29 5.40 3.66 13.88
C ILE A 29 4.03 4.01 14.46
N ASP A 30 3.45 5.05 13.89
CA ASP A 30 2.07 5.42 14.10
C ASP A 30 1.21 4.96 12.91
N PHE A 31 0.11 4.26 13.20
CA PHE A 31 -0.76 3.68 12.16
C PHE A 31 -1.66 4.72 11.48
N ASP A 32 -1.83 5.89 12.10
CA ASP A 32 -2.57 7.03 11.57
C ASP A 32 -1.65 7.99 10.80
N ALA A 33 -0.35 7.98 11.10
CA ALA A 33 0.65 8.75 10.38
C ALA A 33 0.75 8.38 8.90
N SER A 34 1.07 9.39 8.09
CA SER A 34 1.33 9.22 6.67
C SER A 34 2.64 8.47 6.44
N MET A 35 2.64 7.53 5.50
CA MET A 35 3.81 6.74 5.14
C MET A 35 5.03 7.60 4.76
N SER A 36 4.82 8.74 4.10
CA SER A 36 5.89 9.70 3.81
C SER A 36 6.56 10.26 5.08
N ASP A 37 5.78 10.45 6.15
CA ASP A 37 6.28 10.93 7.45
C ASP A 37 7.10 9.85 8.16
N LEU A 38 6.68 8.58 8.00
CA LEU A 38 7.40 7.38 8.45
C LEU A 38 8.67 7.09 7.62
N GLY A 39 9.00 7.92 6.63
CA GLY A 39 10.21 7.81 5.81
C GLY A 39 10.03 7.01 4.51
N LEU A 40 8.81 6.65 4.14
CA LEU A 40 8.54 5.86 2.93
C LEU A 40 8.78 6.71 1.67
N GLY A 41 9.84 6.38 0.92
CA GLY A 41 10.20 7.04 -0.33
C GLY A 41 9.51 6.44 -1.56
N SER A 42 9.53 7.15 -2.70
CA SER A 42 8.88 6.69 -3.93
C SER A 42 9.35 5.30 -4.41
N ARG A 43 10.59 4.93 -4.11
CA ARG A 43 11.14 3.61 -4.46
C ARG A 43 10.58 2.52 -3.53
N ASP A 44 10.52 2.80 -2.24
CA ASP A 44 9.95 1.88 -1.24
C ASP A 44 8.47 1.64 -1.51
N ALA A 45 7.73 2.66 -1.94
CA ALA A 45 6.32 2.53 -2.33
C ALA A 45 6.12 1.53 -3.48
N ILE A 46 7.00 1.56 -4.48
CA ILE A 46 6.94 0.62 -5.61
C ILE A 46 7.22 -0.80 -5.14
N VAL A 47 8.27 -0.99 -4.34
CA VAL A 47 8.63 -2.33 -3.83
C VAL A 47 7.51 -2.86 -2.92
N LEU A 48 7.05 -2.05 -1.96
CA LEU A 48 5.97 -2.40 -1.05
C LEU A 48 4.67 -2.73 -1.80
N SER A 49 4.34 -1.99 -2.85
CA SER A 49 3.19 -2.31 -3.71
C SER A 49 3.35 -3.67 -4.42
N GLY A 50 4.56 -4.03 -4.84
CA GLY A 50 4.87 -5.33 -5.42
C GLY A 50 4.71 -6.47 -4.42
N GLU A 51 5.33 -6.33 -3.24
CA GLU A 51 5.24 -7.32 -2.16
C GLU A 51 3.79 -7.55 -1.72
N LEU A 52 3.02 -6.48 -1.53
CA LEU A 52 1.59 -6.57 -1.21
C LEU A 52 0.80 -7.22 -2.35
N SER A 53 1.16 -6.93 -3.61
CA SER A 53 0.51 -7.53 -4.77
C SER A 53 0.71 -9.05 -4.82
N GLU A 54 1.91 -9.53 -4.53
CA GLU A 54 2.21 -10.95 -4.45
C GLU A 54 1.57 -11.61 -3.22
N LEU A 55 1.62 -10.94 -2.06
CA LEU A 55 1.07 -11.44 -0.80
C LEU A 55 -0.46 -11.58 -0.84
N LEU A 56 -1.15 -10.62 -1.44
CA LEU A 56 -2.61 -10.61 -1.57
C LEU A 56 -3.09 -11.31 -2.85
N GLY A 57 -2.20 -11.59 -3.80
CA GLY A 57 -2.56 -12.12 -5.12
C GLY A 57 -3.43 -11.18 -5.95
N ARG A 58 -3.43 -9.87 -5.67
CA ARG A 58 -4.17 -8.84 -6.41
C ARG A 58 -3.21 -7.75 -6.87
N ARG A 59 -3.58 -6.95 -7.86
CA ARG A 59 -2.77 -5.79 -8.27
C ARG A 59 -2.88 -4.69 -7.20
N VAL A 60 -1.74 -4.25 -6.69
CA VAL A 60 -1.63 -3.07 -5.82
C VAL A 60 -0.77 -2.05 -6.55
N SER A 61 -1.30 -0.84 -6.73
CA SER A 61 -0.58 0.24 -7.41
C SER A 61 0.14 1.13 -6.39
N PRO A 62 1.35 1.64 -6.71
CA PRO A 62 2.03 2.60 -5.84
C PRO A 62 1.27 3.93 -5.70
N VAL A 63 0.30 4.20 -6.58
CA VAL A 63 -0.61 5.37 -6.48
C VAL A 63 -1.56 5.26 -5.29
N GLU A 64 -1.94 4.04 -4.89
CA GLU A 64 -2.85 3.82 -3.75
C GLU A 64 -2.24 4.35 -2.45
N PHE A 65 -0.91 4.37 -2.35
CA PHE A 65 -0.18 4.93 -1.21
C PHE A 65 -0.38 6.44 -1.07
N TRP A 66 -0.72 7.14 -2.15
CA TRP A 66 -1.06 8.56 -2.12
C TRP A 66 -2.55 8.82 -1.89
N GLN A 67 -3.42 7.87 -2.24
CA GLN A 67 -4.84 7.93 -1.89
C GLN A 67 -5.06 7.56 -0.43
N HIS A 68 -4.28 6.58 0.06
CA HIS A 68 -4.33 6.01 1.40
C HIS A 68 -2.96 6.15 2.07
N PRO A 69 -2.56 7.38 2.46
CA PRO A 69 -1.23 7.63 3.00
C PRO A 69 -1.02 6.99 4.37
N SER A 70 -2.07 6.66 5.11
CA SER A 70 -1.97 6.05 6.44
C SER A 70 -2.01 4.52 6.37
N ILE A 71 -1.27 3.86 7.26
CA ILE A 71 -1.23 2.39 7.34
C ILE A 71 -2.63 1.84 7.61
N GLY A 72 -3.41 2.53 8.46
CA GLY A 72 -4.79 2.16 8.78
C GLY A 72 -5.71 2.12 7.56
N ASP A 73 -5.59 3.13 6.70
CA ASP A 73 -6.40 3.34 5.50
C ASP A 73 -6.02 2.33 4.40
N LEU A 74 -4.70 2.16 4.16
CA LEU A 74 -4.19 1.18 3.20
C LEU A 74 -4.59 -0.24 3.60
N ALA A 75 -4.47 -0.58 4.88
CA ALA A 75 -4.85 -1.90 5.38
C ALA A 75 -6.33 -2.19 5.19
N ARG A 76 -7.20 -1.21 5.45
CA ARG A 76 -8.65 -1.30 5.27
C ARG A 76 -9.03 -1.48 3.80
N PHE A 77 -8.39 -0.72 2.91
CA PHE A 77 -8.57 -0.83 1.47
C PHE A 77 -8.19 -2.23 0.96
N LEU A 78 -7.03 -2.73 1.39
CA LEU A 78 -6.49 -4.01 0.96
C LEU A 78 -7.20 -5.22 1.58
N SER A 79 -7.78 -5.09 2.78
CA SER A 79 -8.60 -6.14 3.40
C SER A 79 -9.96 -6.35 2.73
N GLY A 80 -10.28 -5.59 1.67
CA GLY A 80 -11.44 -5.84 0.82
C GLY A 80 -12.68 -4.99 1.14
N ALA A 81 -12.54 -3.90 1.90
CA ALA A 81 -13.66 -3.00 2.16
C ALA A 81 -14.11 -2.21 0.90
N GLU A 82 -13.18 -1.91 -0.02
CA GLU A 82 -13.41 -1.04 -1.19
C GLU A 82 -12.68 -1.53 -2.45
N SER A 83 -12.74 -2.84 -2.73
CA SER A 83 -12.12 -3.38 -3.95
C SER A 83 -13.03 -3.20 -5.18
N ASP A 84 -13.13 -1.96 -5.64
CA ASP A 84 -13.58 -1.59 -6.99
C ASP A 84 -12.67 -0.47 -7.52
N VAL A 85 -11.36 -0.75 -7.61
CA VAL A 85 -10.47 0.12 -8.39
C VAL A 85 -10.45 -0.42 -9.82
N GLU A 86 -11.47 -0.01 -10.57
CA GLU A 86 -11.43 -0.02 -12.03
C GLU A 86 -10.09 0.57 -12.49
N PRO A 87 -9.40 -0.08 -13.44
CA PRO A 87 -8.14 0.43 -13.94
C PRO A 87 -8.40 1.81 -14.53
N VAL A 88 -7.79 2.86 -13.95
CA VAL A 88 -7.81 4.16 -14.59
C VAL A 88 -7.07 4.02 -15.91
N LEU A 89 -7.90 3.88 -16.94
CA LEU A 89 -7.73 4.29 -18.32
C LEU A 89 -6.46 5.14 -18.44
N ALA A 90 -5.41 4.60 -19.06
CA ALA A 90 -4.48 5.46 -19.76
C ALA A 90 -5.33 6.21 -20.80
N PRO A 91 -5.46 7.55 -20.73
CA PRO A 91 -6.15 8.26 -21.79
C PRO A 91 -5.38 7.99 -23.07
N ASP A 92 -6.08 7.41 -24.04
CA ASP A 92 -5.78 7.50 -25.46
C ASP A 92 -5.22 8.90 -25.72
N ARG A 93 -3.90 8.98 -25.89
CA ARG A 93 -3.25 10.22 -26.30
C ARG A 93 -3.59 10.33 -27.79
N GLY A 94 -4.62 11.13 -28.03
CA GLY A 94 -5.30 11.26 -29.31
C GLY A 94 -4.39 11.27 -30.52
N SER A 95 -4.91 10.66 -31.57
CA SER A 95 -5.02 11.24 -32.91
C SER A 95 -4.33 12.60 -33.05
N ILE A 96 -3.22 12.63 -33.77
CA ILE A 96 -2.75 13.83 -34.47
C ILE A 96 -2.49 13.41 -35.92
N ASP A 97 -3.45 13.77 -36.76
CA ASP A 97 -3.47 13.92 -38.23
C ASP A 97 -2.73 12.88 -39.09
#